data_AF-A0A1G2RU12-F1
#
_entry.id   AF-A0A1G2RU12-F1
#
_cell.length_a   1.000
_cell.length_b   1.000
_cell.length_c   1.000
_cell.angle_alpha   90.00
_cell.angle_beta   90.00
_cell.angle_gamma   90.00
#
_symmetry.space_group_name_H-M   'P 1'
#
loop_
_entity.id
_entity.type
_entity.pdbx_description
1 polymer ?
#
loop_
_entity_poly.entity_id
_entity_poly.type
_entity_poly.pdbx_seq_one_letter_code
_entity_poly.pdbx_strand_id
1 'polypeptide(L)'
;MASIANKVYLFDRDKNLQWTSSIDNLEDVAISADGNKIIAVASNKVYSLLVDAPEEKFHFPVGYPDAEWYEHESPNGQGWMTYNPEPPCYGYHLGDDWNAKPPPDYDDYGDPVYAVASGMVVYAKTVPGDVWWGNVIMIRHDNINGTGVITSMYAHLRDINVSEGNVVGSGQVIGTIGKGYDDKLPSHLHFEIRYGDSETVGIGCIDSELVSGEQGPQGQIDPTWFINTY
;
A
#
# COMPACT_ATOMS: atom_id res chain seq x y z
N MET A 1 -41.78 20.24 -17.33
CA MET A 1 -40.90 19.71 -16.28
C MET A 1 -39.52 20.31 -16.51
N ALA A 2 -38.97 21.01 -15.51
CA ALA A 2 -37.61 21.51 -15.59
C ALA A 2 -36.68 20.35 -15.22
N SER A 3 -35.88 19.88 -16.18
CA SER A 3 -34.75 19.00 -15.92
C SER A 3 -33.68 19.82 -15.23
N ILE A 4 -33.24 19.40 -14.03
CA ILE A 4 -32.08 20.00 -13.37
C ILE A 4 -30.88 19.21 -13.88
N ALA A 5 -30.16 19.78 -14.84
CA ALA A 5 -28.90 19.23 -15.30
C ALA A 5 -27.85 19.42 -14.20
N ASN A 6 -27.37 18.32 -13.61
CA ASN A 6 -26.27 18.37 -12.66
C ASN A 6 -24.96 18.34 -13.46
N LYS A 7 -24.00 19.21 -13.10
CA LYS A 7 -22.67 19.20 -13.72
C LYS A 7 -21.71 18.35 -12.91
N VAL A 8 -20.99 17.48 -13.60
CA VAL A 8 -19.85 16.73 -13.06
C VAL A 8 -18.56 17.39 -13.53
N TYR A 9 -17.59 17.53 -12.63
CA TYR A 9 -16.28 18.09 -12.90
C TYR A 9 -15.21 17.10 -12.44
N LEU A 10 -14.16 16.93 -13.23
CA LEU A 10 -12.95 16.21 -12.87
C LEU A 10 -11.79 17.19 -12.84
N PHE A 11 -11.07 17.22 -11.72
CA PHE A 11 -9.84 17.99 -11.56
C PHE A 11 -8.68 17.04 -11.28
N ASP A 12 -7.47 17.40 -11.69
CA ASP A 12 -6.25 16.73 -11.24
C ASP A 12 -5.85 17.18 -9.82
N ARG A 13 -4.75 16.59 -9.29
CA ARG A 13 -4.22 16.94 -7.95
C ARG A 13 -3.76 18.41 -7.85
N ASP A 14 -3.42 19.04 -8.98
CA ASP A 14 -3.03 20.45 -9.08
C ASP A 14 -4.22 21.40 -9.29
N LYS A 15 -5.45 20.87 -9.20
CA LYS A 15 -6.73 21.58 -9.37
C LYS A 15 -6.98 22.07 -10.79
N ASN A 16 -6.30 21.53 -11.81
CA ASN A 16 -6.62 21.82 -13.19
C ASN A 16 -7.84 20.99 -13.62
N LEU A 17 -8.77 21.62 -14.33
CA LEU A 17 -9.95 20.96 -14.86
C LEU A 17 -9.54 20.01 -15.99
N GLN A 18 -9.74 18.72 -15.78
CA GLN A 18 -9.45 17.67 -16.77
C GLN A 18 -10.67 17.38 -17.64
N TRP A 19 -11.87 17.40 -17.07
CA TRP A 19 -13.10 17.09 -17.79
C TRP A 19 -14.35 17.65 -17.11
N THR A 20 -15.41 17.91 -17.88
CA THR A 20 -16.74 18.21 -17.35
C THR A 20 -17.85 17.73 -18.28
N SER A 21 -18.98 17.33 -17.70
CA SER A 21 -20.20 17.02 -18.44
C SER A 21 -21.45 17.46 -17.68
N SER A 22 -22.52 17.73 -18.41
CA SER A 22 -23.85 18.01 -17.85
C SER A 22 -24.69 16.75 -17.99
N ILE A 23 -25.14 16.21 -16.86
CA ILE A 23 -25.91 14.97 -16.78
C ILE A 23 -27.23 15.25 -16.07
N ASP A 24 -28.33 15.07 -16.79
CA ASP A 24 -29.68 15.23 -16.28
C ASP A 24 -30.04 14.08 -15.33
N ASN A 25 -30.65 14.40 -14.18
CA ASN A 25 -31.06 13.42 -13.16
C ASN A 25 -29.92 12.52 -12.67
N LEU A 26 -28.74 13.11 -12.43
CA LEU A 26 -27.61 12.43 -11.82
C LEU A 26 -27.96 11.90 -10.43
N GLU A 27 -27.74 10.61 -10.21
CA GLU A 27 -28.02 9.89 -8.96
C GLU A 27 -26.75 9.66 -8.16
N ASP A 28 -25.67 9.23 -8.82
CA ASP A 28 -24.40 8.93 -8.15
C ASP A 28 -23.19 9.13 -9.08
N VAL A 29 -22.02 9.36 -8.49
CA VAL A 29 -20.73 9.45 -9.18
C VAL A 29 -19.66 8.72 -8.37
N ALA A 30 -18.95 7.81 -9.02
CA ALA A 30 -17.78 7.14 -8.48
C ALA A 30 -16.57 7.36 -9.39
N ILE A 31 -15.39 7.43 -8.79
CA ILE A 31 -14.10 7.41 -9.47
C ILE A 31 -13.34 6.16 -9.04
N SER A 32 -12.66 5.49 -9.96
CA SER A 32 -11.75 4.40 -9.64
C SER A 32 -10.56 4.90 -8.82
N ALA A 33 -9.96 4.02 -8.04
CA ALA A 33 -8.83 4.34 -7.16
C ALA A 33 -7.65 4.98 -7.92
N ASP A 34 -7.40 4.49 -9.14
CA ASP A 34 -6.38 4.97 -10.06
C ASP A 34 -6.71 6.31 -10.73
N GLY A 35 -7.94 6.82 -10.57
CA GLY A 35 -8.41 8.04 -11.21
C GLY A 35 -8.78 7.91 -12.69
N ASN A 36 -8.62 6.72 -13.28
CA ASN A 36 -8.70 6.52 -14.73
C ASN A 36 -10.12 6.28 -15.24
N LYS A 37 -11.05 5.99 -14.34
CA LYS A 37 -12.44 5.71 -14.68
C LYS A 37 -13.38 6.50 -13.79
N ILE A 38 -14.27 7.24 -14.42
CA ILE A 38 -15.40 7.87 -13.74
C ILE A 38 -16.66 7.19 -14.22
N ILE A 39 -17.50 6.79 -13.27
CA ILE A 39 -18.84 6.27 -13.51
C ILE A 39 -19.83 7.26 -12.94
N ALA A 40 -20.75 7.75 -13.77
CA ALA A 40 -21.89 8.54 -13.34
C ALA A 40 -23.18 7.79 -13.69
N VAL A 41 -24.06 7.64 -12.71
CA VAL A 41 -25.35 6.96 -12.88
C VAL A 41 -26.46 8.01 -12.91
N ALA A 42 -27.34 7.93 -13.91
CA ALA A 42 -28.47 8.84 -14.03
C ALA A 42 -29.68 8.12 -14.62
N SER A 43 -30.76 8.02 -13.83
CA SER A 43 -32.01 7.36 -14.19
C SER A 43 -31.80 5.91 -14.64
N ASN A 44 -31.67 5.68 -15.95
CA ASN A 44 -31.49 4.36 -16.56
C ASN A 44 -30.22 4.29 -17.42
N LYS A 45 -29.29 5.24 -17.24
CA LYS A 45 -28.04 5.33 -18.00
C LYS A 45 -26.85 5.30 -17.06
N VAL A 46 -25.79 4.65 -17.53
CA VAL A 46 -24.46 4.69 -16.93
C VAL A 46 -23.54 5.40 -17.93
N TYR A 47 -22.91 6.47 -17.47
CA TYR A 47 -21.90 7.22 -18.22
C TYR A 47 -20.53 6.79 -17.70
N SER A 48 -19.65 6.35 -18.59
CA SER A 48 -18.26 6.04 -18.25
C SER A 48 -17.31 6.94 -19.01
N LEU A 49 -16.41 7.61 -18.29
CA LEU A 49 -15.25 8.28 -18.88
C LEU A 49 -14.01 7.45 -18.58
N LEU A 50 -13.23 7.16 -19.62
CA LEU A 50 -11.85 6.71 -19.47
C LEU A 50 -10.97 7.95 -19.61
N VAL A 51 -10.20 8.23 -18.57
CA VAL A 51 -9.16 9.25 -18.60
C VAL A 51 -7.92 8.56 -19.15
N ASP A 52 -7.35 9.11 -20.23
CA ASP A 52 -6.12 8.60 -20.84
C ASP A 52 -4.96 8.93 -19.90
N ALA A 53 -4.72 8.05 -18.95
CA ALA A 53 -3.65 8.13 -17.98
C ALA A 53 -2.60 7.06 -18.28
N PRO A 54 -1.32 7.31 -17.97
CA PRO A 54 -0.30 6.27 -18.05
C PRO A 54 -0.72 5.04 -17.23
N GLU A 55 -0.38 3.85 -17.73
CA GLU A 55 -0.61 2.61 -16.98
C GLU A 55 -0.01 2.72 -15.59
N GLU A 56 -0.82 2.40 -14.59
CA GLU A 56 -0.38 2.38 -13.21
C GLU A 56 0.58 1.22 -12.96
N LYS A 57 1.63 1.49 -12.18
CA LYS A 57 2.64 0.53 -11.73
C LYS A 57 2.82 0.61 -10.22
N PHE A 58 3.56 -0.34 -9.66
CA PHE A 58 3.93 -0.28 -8.24
C PHE A 58 5.13 0.66 -8.03
N HIS A 59 5.16 1.30 -6.87
CA HIS A 59 6.23 2.19 -6.41
C HIS A 59 6.71 1.78 -5.02
N PHE A 60 7.86 2.30 -4.59
CA PHE A 60 8.35 2.04 -3.25
C PHE A 60 7.52 2.77 -2.17
N PRO A 61 7.29 2.14 -1.00
CA PRO A 61 6.42 2.66 0.05
C PRO A 61 7.08 3.77 0.90
N VAL A 62 8.36 4.03 0.69
CA VAL A 62 9.18 5.05 1.35
C VAL A 62 10.02 5.77 0.29
N GLY A 63 10.50 6.99 0.57
CA GLY A 63 11.31 7.76 -0.39
C GLY A 63 10.65 7.87 -1.77
N TYR A 64 9.32 7.99 -1.79
CA TYR A 64 8.48 7.78 -2.97
C TYR A 64 8.90 8.66 -4.16
N PRO A 65 8.89 8.14 -5.41
CA PRO A 65 8.45 6.79 -5.79
C PRO A 65 9.58 5.74 -5.80
N ASP A 66 10.84 6.15 -5.65
CA ASP A 66 12.02 5.35 -6.02
C ASP A 66 12.89 4.94 -4.82
N ALA A 67 12.33 4.95 -3.60
CA ALA A 67 13.07 4.69 -2.35
C ALA A 67 14.30 5.60 -2.18
N GLU A 68 14.21 6.86 -2.63
CA GLU A 68 15.31 7.80 -2.47
C GLU A 68 15.62 7.97 -0.98
N TRP A 69 16.90 7.84 -0.60
CA TRP A 69 17.37 7.86 0.79
C TRP A 69 17.01 6.66 1.67
N TYR A 70 16.38 5.62 1.13
CA TYR A 70 16.14 4.37 1.87
C TYR A 70 16.97 3.21 1.31
N GLU A 71 17.32 2.29 2.19
CA GLU A 71 17.95 1.02 1.87
C GLU A 71 17.13 -0.12 2.46
N HIS A 72 16.91 -1.16 1.64
CA HIS A 72 16.58 -2.49 2.11
C HIS A 72 17.91 -3.23 2.29
N GLU A 73 18.05 -4.06 3.33
CA GLU A 73 19.27 -4.86 3.62
C GLU A 73 20.53 -4.10 4.14
N SER A 74 20.38 -3.16 5.09
CA SER A 74 21.53 -2.70 5.92
C SER A 74 21.73 -3.66 7.12
N PRO A 75 22.82 -3.63 7.92
CA PRO A 75 23.17 -4.75 8.83
C PRO A 75 22.18 -5.06 9.97
N ASN A 76 21.05 -4.33 10.05
CA ASN A 76 19.90 -4.57 10.92
C ASN A 76 18.53 -4.63 10.18
N GLY A 77 18.51 -4.48 8.84
CA GLY A 77 17.30 -4.52 8.00
C GLY A 77 17.23 -5.85 7.25
N GLN A 78 16.14 -6.58 7.42
CA GLN A 78 15.98 -7.94 6.91
C GLN A 78 15.31 -7.89 5.55
N GLY A 79 16.06 -8.25 4.50
CA GLY A 79 15.47 -8.47 3.19
C GLY A 79 14.64 -9.76 3.17
N TRP A 80 13.77 -9.87 2.18
CA TRP A 80 13.02 -11.08 1.88
C TRP A 80 13.83 -12.36 2.08
N MET A 81 13.31 -13.30 2.89
CA MET A 81 13.93 -14.60 3.18
C MET A 81 15.38 -14.49 3.72
N THR A 82 15.73 -13.39 4.38
CA THR A 82 16.93 -13.32 5.20
C THR A 82 16.68 -14.07 6.50
N TYR A 83 17.59 -14.98 6.87
CA TYR A 83 17.50 -15.72 8.12
C TYR A 83 17.92 -14.83 9.31
N ASN A 84 17.02 -14.67 10.26
CA ASN A 84 17.25 -13.96 11.51
C ASN A 84 17.39 -14.95 12.69
N PRO A 85 18.57 -15.02 13.35
CA PRO A 85 18.76 -15.82 14.56
C PRO A 85 18.37 -15.08 15.86
N GLU A 86 17.85 -13.86 15.80
CA GLU A 86 17.59 -12.97 16.94
C GLU A 86 16.10 -12.61 17.10
N PRO A 87 15.58 -12.41 18.32
CA PRO A 87 14.20 -11.98 18.54
C PRO A 87 13.93 -10.60 17.91
N PRO A 88 12.67 -10.29 17.51
CA PRO A 88 11.45 -11.07 17.72
C PRO A 88 11.25 -12.21 16.74
N CYS A 89 12.03 -12.24 15.67
CA CYS A 89 11.85 -13.18 14.59
C CYS A 89 12.97 -14.22 14.56
N TYR A 90 12.68 -15.44 15.01
CA TYR A 90 13.56 -16.59 14.80
C TYR A 90 13.15 -17.29 13.49
N GLY A 91 13.86 -17.02 12.39
CA GLY A 91 13.56 -17.64 11.10
C GLY A 91 13.74 -16.73 9.88
N TYR A 92 13.11 -17.10 8.76
CA TYR A 92 13.14 -16.37 7.50
C TYR A 92 12.09 -15.27 7.44
N HIS A 93 12.52 -14.05 7.13
CA HIS A 93 11.67 -12.86 7.06
C HIS A 93 10.70 -12.90 5.88
N LEU A 94 9.42 -12.58 6.10
CA LEU A 94 8.35 -12.64 5.08
C LEU A 94 8.10 -11.30 4.36
N GLY A 95 9.03 -10.34 4.51
CA GLY A 95 8.98 -9.02 3.88
C GLY A 95 10.36 -8.36 3.81
N ASP A 96 10.38 -7.11 3.38
CA ASP A 96 11.55 -6.24 3.42
C ASP A 96 11.42 -5.24 4.57
N ASP A 97 12.47 -5.10 5.37
CA ASP A 97 12.63 -3.98 6.29
C ASP A 97 13.38 -2.83 5.62
N TRP A 98 12.76 -1.66 5.64
CA TRP A 98 13.30 -0.44 5.05
C TRP A 98 13.72 0.56 6.11
N ASN A 99 14.94 1.08 5.95
CA ASN A 99 15.53 2.10 6.80
C ASN A 99 16.09 3.25 5.97
N ALA A 100 16.11 4.47 6.52
CA ALA A 100 16.87 5.56 5.91
C ALA A 100 18.39 5.29 5.89
N LYS A 101 19.07 5.68 4.80
CA LYS A 101 20.52 5.56 4.57
C LYS A 101 21.33 6.30 5.65
N PRO A 102 22.58 5.90 5.93
CA PRO A 102 23.03 5.69 7.31
C PRO A 102 23.70 6.98 7.91
N PRO A 103 24.23 6.94 9.17
CA PRO A 103 24.16 7.91 10.29
C PRO A 103 24.30 9.44 10.06
N PRO A 104 23.94 10.29 11.06
CA PRO A 104 24.04 10.02 12.51
C PRO A 104 22.81 9.36 13.14
N ASP A 105 21.63 9.53 12.57
CA ASP A 105 20.40 9.00 13.12
C ASP A 105 19.66 8.26 12.00
N TYR A 106 19.53 6.94 12.16
CA TYR A 106 18.59 6.09 11.40
C TYR A 106 17.12 6.44 11.76
N ASP A 107 16.86 7.66 12.22
CA ASP A 107 15.58 8.07 12.79
C ASP A 107 14.65 8.48 11.66
N ASP A 108 14.24 7.48 10.89
CA ASP A 108 13.11 7.53 9.98
C ASP A 108 11.77 7.54 10.74
N TYR A 109 11.79 7.62 12.08
CA TYR A 109 10.61 7.74 12.90
C TYR A 109 9.75 8.94 12.50
N GLY A 110 8.53 8.67 12.05
CA GLY A 110 7.59 9.67 11.57
C GLY A 110 7.71 10.03 10.09
N ASP A 111 8.65 9.41 9.37
CA ASP A 111 8.72 9.56 7.92
C ASP A 111 7.46 9.02 7.25
N PRO A 112 7.04 9.61 6.11
CA PRO A 112 5.81 9.23 5.43
C PRO A 112 5.91 7.84 4.81
N VAL A 113 4.84 7.05 5.00
CA VAL A 113 4.62 5.78 4.31
C VAL A 113 3.53 5.96 3.27
N TYR A 114 3.79 5.49 2.06
CA TYR A 114 2.98 5.71 0.87
C TYR A 114 2.31 4.43 0.38
N ALA A 115 1.09 4.53 -0.13
CA ALA A 115 0.46 3.44 -0.86
C ALA A 115 1.25 3.15 -2.15
N VAL A 116 1.72 1.91 -2.31
CA VAL A 116 2.58 1.51 -3.44
C VAL A 116 1.88 1.55 -4.79
N ALA A 117 0.55 1.41 -4.79
CA ALA A 117 -0.33 1.57 -5.92
C ALA A 117 -1.73 1.93 -5.41
N SER A 118 -2.62 2.32 -6.31
CA SER A 118 -4.02 2.55 -5.99
C SER A 118 -4.70 1.26 -5.54
N GLY A 119 -5.66 1.37 -4.64
CA GLY A 119 -6.28 0.19 -4.06
C GLY A 119 -7.32 0.51 -2.99
N MET A 120 -7.77 -0.53 -2.32
CA MET A 120 -8.71 -0.46 -1.20
C MET A 120 -8.03 -0.95 0.07
N VAL A 121 -8.11 -0.16 1.14
CA VAL A 121 -7.63 -0.55 2.47
C VAL A 121 -8.52 -1.67 3.00
N VAL A 122 -7.96 -2.86 3.16
CA VAL A 122 -8.67 -4.05 3.69
C VAL A 122 -8.35 -4.29 5.17
N TYR A 123 -7.32 -3.63 5.70
CA TYR A 123 -6.97 -3.68 7.12
C TYR A 123 -6.31 -2.36 7.55
N ALA A 124 -6.67 -1.83 8.72
CA ALA A 124 -6.03 -0.64 9.31
C ALA A 124 -6.25 -0.62 10.83
N LYS A 125 -5.41 -1.32 11.60
CA LYS A 125 -5.58 -1.52 13.05
C LYS A 125 -4.24 -1.65 13.77
N THR A 126 -4.25 -1.36 15.08
CA THR A 126 -3.15 -1.69 15.99
C THR A 126 -3.19 -3.19 16.32
N VAL A 127 -2.07 -3.88 16.13
CA VAL A 127 -1.86 -5.28 16.47
C VAL A 127 -0.97 -5.36 17.71
N PRO A 128 -1.54 -5.64 18.89
CA PRO A 128 -0.79 -5.74 20.13
C PRO A 128 -0.08 -7.09 20.28
N GLY A 129 0.86 -7.16 21.24
CA GLY A 129 1.41 -8.43 21.73
C GLY A 129 2.82 -8.73 21.24
N ASP A 130 3.25 -9.98 21.44
CA ASP A 130 4.66 -10.41 21.40
C ASP A 130 5.28 -10.51 20.00
N VAL A 131 4.48 -10.29 18.94
CA VAL A 131 4.96 -10.20 17.54
C VAL A 131 5.31 -8.77 17.12
N TRP A 132 5.11 -7.79 18.02
CA TRP A 132 5.58 -6.41 17.94
C TRP A 132 5.18 -5.61 16.69
N TRP A 133 4.16 -6.07 15.96
CA TRP A 133 3.65 -5.43 14.75
C TRP A 133 3.32 -3.95 14.92
N GLY A 134 2.67 -3.56 16.02
CA GLY A 134 2.22 -2.17 16.20
C GLY A 134 1.08 -1.83 15.25
N ASN A 135 1.09 -0.65 14.65
CA ASN A 135 0.06 -0.27 13.68
C ASN A 135 0.33 -0.94 12.32
N VAL A 136 -0.71 -1.55 11.76
CA VAL A 136 -0.65 -2.27 10.49
C VAL A 136 -1.72 -1.76 9.54
N ILE A 137 -1.33 -1.55 8.29
CA ILE A 137 -2.22 -1.28 7.16
C ILE A 137 -2.04 -2.39 6.12
N MET A 138 -3.13 -2.85 5.51
CA MET A 138 -3.10 -3.72 4.33
C MET A 138 -3.97 -3.13 3.24
N ILE A 139 -3.45 -3.11 2.01
CA ILE A 139 -4.14 -2.56 0.84
C ILE A 139 -4.22 -3.64 -0.22
N ARG A 140 -5.45 -3.89 -0.70
CA ARG A 140 -5.71 -4.71 -1.88
C ARG A 140 -5.62 -3.87 -3.14
N HIS A 141 -4.87 -4.37 -4.11
CA HIS A 141 -4.66 -3.81 -5.43
C HIS A 141 -5.25 -4.75 -6.48
N ASP A 142 -6.11 -4.21 -7.33
CA ASP A 142 -6.82 -4.99 -8.35
C ASP A 142 -6.25 -4.70 -9.74
N ASN A 143 -5.52 -5.68 -10.28
CA ASN A 143 -5.08 -5.77 -11.66
C ASN A 143 -4.19 -4.60 -12.14
N ILE A 144 -3.32 -4.11 -11.27
CA ILE A 144 -2.27 -3.13 -11.61
C ILE A 144 -1.28 -3.80 -12.57
N ASN A 145 -1.08 -3.24 -13.76
CA ASN A 145 -0.19 -3.78 -14.80
C ASN A 145 -0.36 -5.31 -15.05
N GLY A 146 -1.61 -5.80 -15.02
CA GLY A 146 -1.92 -7.21 -15.31
C GLY A 146 -1.55 -8.22 -14.21
N THR A 147 -1.19 -7.76 -13.01
CA THR A 147 -0.75 -8.62 -11.89
C THR A 147 -1.85 -9.48 -11.24
N GLY A 148 -3.12 -9.28 -11.60
CA GLY A 148 -4.25 -9.88 -10.88
C GLY A 148 -4.48 -9.19 -9.54
N VAL A 149 -4.88 -9.93 -8.50
CA VAL A 149 -5.10 -9.36 -7.16
C VAL A 149 -3.82 -9.46 -6.35
N ILE A 150 -3.38 -8.35 -5.78
CA ILE A 150 -2.18 -8.23 -4.94
C ILE A 150 -2.55 -7.54 -3.64
N THR A 151 -1.98 -7.98 -2.52
CA THR A 151 -2.10 -7.28 -1.24
C THR A 151 -0.74 -6.77 -0.80
N SER A 152 -0.64 -5.48 -0.45
CA SER A 152 0.53 -4.92 0.24
C SER A 152 0.24 -4.78 1.74
N MET A 153 1.25 -5.05 2.59
CA MET A 153 1.17 -4.87 4.04
C MET A 153 2.27 -3.93 4.51
N TYR A 154 1.89 -3.01 5.40
CA TYR A 154 2.75 -1.98 5.98
C TYR A 154 2.63 -2.10 7.50
N ALA A 155 3.73 -2.40 8.18
CA ALA A 155 3.73 -2.61 9.62
C ALA A 155 4.77 -1.74 10.35
N HIS A 156 4.80 -1.87 11.66
CA HIS A 156 5.62 -1.05 12.57
C HIS A 156 5.32 0.44 12.49
N LEU A 157 4.13 0.82 12.01
CA LEU A 157 3.76 2.21 11.82
C LEU A 157 3.57 2.93 13.17
N ARG A 158 3.83 4.24 13.18
CA ARG A 158 3.47 5.14 14.28
C ARG A 158 2.03 5.61 14.12
N ASP A 159 1.71 6.18 12.97
CA ASP A 159 0.39 6.75 12.66
C ASP A 159 -0.30 5.96 11.55
N ILE A 160 -1.64 5.84 11.66
CA ILE A 160 -2.52 5.34 10.61
C ILE A 160 -3.37 6.52 10.12
N ASN A 161 -3.24 6.90 8.85
CA ASN A 161 -3.94 8.04 8.24
C ASN A 161 -5.14 7.63 7.39
N VAL A 162 -5.47 6.33 7.36
CA VAL A 162 -6.56 5.75 6.57
C VAL A 162 -7.41 4.79 7.42
N SER A 163 -8.58 4.42 6.93
CA SER A 163 -9.46 3.44 7.57
C SER A 163 -9.79 2.29 6.63
N GLU A 164 -10.12 1.13 7.21
CA GLU A 164 -10.67 0.00 6.46
C GLU A 164 -11.85 0.45 5.57
N GLY A 165 -11.85 -0.01 4.32
CA GLY A 165 -12.80 0.40 3.28
C GLY A 165 -12.46 1.72 2.57
N ASN A 166 -11.41 2.45 2.97
CA ASN A 166 -10.94 3.61 2.20
C ASN A 166 -10.36 3.17 0.85
N VAL A 167 -10.69 3.93 -0.19
CA VAL A 167 -10.00 3.86 -1.48
C VAL A 167 -8.83 4.85 -1.43
N VAL A 168 -7.63 4.38 -1.80
CA VAL A 168 -6.40 5.17 -1.82
C VAL A 168 -5.79 5.17 -3.21
N GLY A 169 -5.14 6.27 -3.58
CA GLY A 169 -4.39 6.37 -4.83
C GLY A 169 -2.90 6.08 -4.62
N SER A 170 -2.18 5.70 -5.69
CA SER A 170 -0.72 5.57 -5.65
C SER A 170 -0.04 6.84 -5.13
N GLY A 171 0.95 6.65 -4.26
CA GLY A 171 1.69 7.73 -3.60
C GLY A 171 0.88 8.53 -2.59
N GLN A 172 -0.31 8.08 -2.19
CA GLN A 172 -1.03 8.67 -1.07
C GLN A 172 -0.31 8.32 0.24
N VAL A 173 -0.08 9.30 1.11
CA VAL A 173 0.43 9.05 2.47
C VAL A 173 -0.65 8.34 3.28
N ILE A 174 -0.35 7.12 3.73
CA ILE A 174 -1.28 6.24 4.46
C ILE A 174 -0.93 6.11 5.94
N GLY A 175 0.28 6.49 6.33
CA GLY A 175 0.75 6.44 7.70
C GLY A 175 2.15 7.02 7.81
N THR A 176 2.80 6.76 8.95
CA THR A 176 4.20 7.12 9.15
C THR A 176 4.97 5.99 9.82
N ILE A 177 6.28 5.93 9.58
CA ILE A 177 7.18 4.95 10.20
C ILE A 177 7.16 5.10 11.72
N GLY A 178 7.20 3.97 12.42
CA GLY A 178 7.19 3.88 13.87
C GLY A 178 8.17 2.82 14.39
N LYS A 179 7.90 2.28 15.57
CA LYS A 179 8.81 1.38 16.33
C LYS A 179 8.11 0.09 16.78
N GLY A 180 7.10 -0.32 16.03
CA GLY A 180 6.27 -1.47 16.39
C GLY A 180 5.38 -1.22 17.61
N TYR A 181 4.90 -2.31 18.21
CA TYR A 181 4.06 -2.23 19.42
C TYR A 181 4.90 -1.82 20.64
N ASP A 182 4.41 -0.86 21.43
CA ASP A 182 5.08 -0.28 22.60
C ASP A 182 6.49 0.30 22.32
N ASP A 183 6.76 0.75 21.10
CA ASP A 183 8.04 1.32 20.66
C ASP A 183 9.28 0.44 20.96
N LYS A 184 9.11 -0.89 20.85
CA LYS A 184 10.14 -1.88 21.23
C LYS A 184 11.19 -2.15 20.15
N LEU A 185 10.96 -1.71 18.92
CA LEU A 185 11.88 -1.90 17.80
C LEU A 185 12.65 -0.60 17.47
N PRO A 186 13.82 -0.69 16.81
CA PRO A 186 14.35 0.44 16.05
C PRO A 186 13.30 0.93 15.05
N SER A 187 13.34 2.21 14.67
CA SER A 187 12.40 2.68 13.65
C SER A 187 12.76 2.06 12.30
N HIS A 188 11.74 1.55 11.61
CA HIS A 188 11.81 0.99 10.26
C HIS A 188 10.39 0.73 9.75
N LEU A 189 10.25 0.52 8.45
CA LEU A 189 9.04 -0.05 7.84
C LEU A 189 9.26 -1.53 7.53
N HIS A 190 8.42 -2.41 8.07
CA HIS A 190 8.25 -3.76 7.53
C HIS A 190 7.22 -3.73 6.41
N PHE A 191 7.60 -4.23 5.24
CA PHE A 191 6.79 -4.20 4.03
C PHE A 191 6.67 -5.59 3.38
N GLU A 192 5.44 -6.00 3.07
CA GLU A 192 5.19 -7.25 2.32
C GLU A 192 4.37 -7.00 1.07
N ILE A 193 4.64 -7.78 0.02
CA ILE A 193 3.73 -8.01 -1.11
C ILE A 193 3.24 -9.45 -1.07
N ARG A 194 1.96 -9.66 -1.35
CA ARG A 194 1.30 -10.97 -1.34
C ARG A 194 0.44 -11.17 -2.58
N TYR A 195 0.48 -12.36 -3.16
CA TYR A 195 -0.51 -12.76 -4.17
C TYR A 195 -1.88 -13.01 -3.54
N GLY A 196 -2.93 -12.51 -4.20
CA GLY A 196 -4.32 -12.69 -3.79
C GLY A 196 -4.80 -11.68 -2.74
N ASP A 197 -6.06 -11.85 -2.37
CA ASP A 197 -6.72 -11.06 -1.33
C ASP A 197 -6.33 -11.61 0.05
N SER A 198 -5.76 -10.77 0.91
CA SER A 198 -5.27 -11.16 2.23
C SER A 198 -5.60 -10.10 3.27
N GLU A 199 -6.28 -10.50 4.34
CA GLU A 199 -6.53 -9.68 5.54
C GLU A 199 -5.85 -10.27 6.79
N THR A 200 -5.01 -11.29 6.60
CA THR A 200 -4.36 -11.99 7.71
C THR A 200 -3.02 -11.34 7.99
N VAL A 201 -2.84 -10.69 9.13
CA VAL A 201 -1.54 -10.05 9.46
C VAL A 201 -0.37 -11.05 9.47
N GLY A 202 -0.56 -12.24 10.06
CA GLY A 202 0.47 -13.28 10.13
C GLY A 202 1.52 -13.05 11.22
N ILE A 203 2.57 -13.87 11.18
CA ILE A 203 3.64 -13.92 12.21
C ILE A 203 4.95 -13.24 11.75
N GLY A 204 5.02 -12.72 10.53
CA GLY A 204 6.16 -11.96 10.00
C GLY A 204 7.37 -12.81 9.61
N CYS A 205 7.51 -14.03 10.14
CA CYS A 205 8.56 -14.95 9.75
C CYS A 205 8.31 -16.43 10.02
N ILE A 206 9.20 -17.30 9.52
CA ILE A 206 9.01 -18.76 9.53
C ILE A 206 10.30 -19.54 9.88
N ASP A 207 10.16 -20.66 10.59
CA ASP A 207 11.26 -21.51 11.09
C ASP A 207 11.86 -22.47 10.04
N SER A 208 11.47 -22.38 8.76
CA SER A 208 11.99 -23.28 7.73
C SER A 208 12.01 -22.68 6.33
N GLU A 209 13.07 -22.97 5.55
CA GLU A 209 13.14 -22.71 4.11
C GLU A 209 12.06 -23.47 3.31
N LEU A 210 11.40 -24.45 3.93
CA LEU A 210 10.53 -25.43 3.26
C LEU A 210 9.09 -24.97 3.03
N VAL A 211 8.84 -23.66 2.90
CA VAL A 211 7.68 -23.25 2.10
C VAL A 211 8.03 -23.64 0.67
N SER A 212 7.30 -24.61 0.13
CA SER A 212 7.60 -25.22 -1.15
C SER A 212 7.40 -24.23 -2.30
N GLY A 213 8.43 -23.44 -2.63
CA GLY A 213 8.44 -22.51 -3.77
C GLY A 213 8.91 -21.10 -3.40
N GLU A 214 8.99 -20.22 -4.40
CA GLU A 214 9.38 -18.80 -4.30
C GLU A 214 8.41 -17.93 -3.47
N GLN A 215 7.50 -18.55 -2.69
CA GLN A 215 6.39 -17.88 -2.01
C GLN A 215 6.32 -18.25 -0.52
N GLY A 216 5.99 -17.28 0.31
CA GLY A 216 5.70 -17.46 1.74
C GLY A 216 4.34 -18.15 1.99
N PRO A 217 4.05 -18.51 3.25
CA PRO A 217 2.88 -19.33 3.61
C PRO A 217 1.52 -18.65 3.33
N GLN A 218 1.50 -17.34 3.14
CA GLN A 218 0.31 -16.56 2.79
C GLN A 218 0.43 -15.93 1.40
N GLY A 219 1.28 -16.49 0.54
CA GLY A 219 1.53 -15.97 -0.80
C GLY A 219 2.47 -14.76 -0.84
N GLN A 220 3.23 -14.51 0.23
CA GLN A 220 4.27 -13.49 0.23
C GLN A 220 5.29 -13.74 -0.88
N ILE A 221 5.83 -12.66 -1.43
CA ILE A 221 6.90 -12.66 -2.43
C ILE A 221 7.90 -11.55 -2.14
N ASP A 222 9.07 -11.63 -2.75
CA ASP A 222 10.10 -10.59 -2.74
C ASP A 222 9.50 -9.23 -3.16
N PRO A 223 9.33 -8.28 -2.21
CA PRO A 223 8.68 -7.00 -2.48
C PRO A 223 9.51 -6.13 -3.43
N THR A 224 10.83 -6.09 -3.24
CA THR A 224 11.75 -5.31 -4.05
C THR A 224 11.77 -5.80 -5.49
N TRP A 225 11.87 -7.11 -5.72
CA TRP A 225 11.78 -7.69 -7.05
C TRP A 225 10.43 -7.38 -7.72
N PHE A 226 9.34 -7.52 -6.97
CA PHE A 226 8.00 -7.29 -7.50
C PHE A 226 7.80 -5.84 -7.96
N ILE A 227 8.14 -4.85 -7.11
CA ILE A 227 8.02 -3.42 -7.44
C ILE A 227 8.88 -3.05 -8.66
N ASN A 228 10.09 -3.59 -8.76
CA ASN A 228 10.95 -3.32 -9.91
C ASN A 228 10.44 -3.97 -11.21
N THR A 229 9.54 -4.95 -11.12
CA THR A 229 9.04 -5.71 -12.27
C THR A 229 7.71 -5.16 -12.81
N TYR A 230 6.81 -4.67 -11.95
CA TYR A 230 5.41 -4.35 -12.28
C TYR A 230 5.00 -2.91 -11.99
#